data_AF-A0A7C5J0S7-F1
#
_entry.id   AF-A0A7C5J0S7-F1
#
_cell.length_a   1.000
_cell.length_b   1.000
_cell.length_c   1.000
_cell.angle_alpha   90.00
_cell.angle_beta   90.00
_cell.angle_gamma   90.00
#
_symmetry.space_group_name_H-M   'P 1'
#
loop_
_entity.id
_entity.type
_entity.pdbx_description
1 polymer ?
#
loop_
_entity_poly.entity_id
_entity_poly.type
_entity_poly.pdbx_seq_one_letter_code
_entity_poly.pdbx_strand_id
1 'polypeptide(L)'
;MFEAIYGSTWHHPVAFWVVGLPFLAFLAHRLKVARDRFALSLLTLFQLLILTDAWMTSSWSPFAEGSVAKTAVAVAFVIVGDLRYLVLLQRFGLPPEKARSPLQWLVLPLAASLLVPVASKLVTAPWADNPRVLFLVYELMFAALATGVLVWQLPRRPDARTPGWVRRLTQFEIAQYLLWAAADVVILSGYDVGYLLRLVPNVMYYAVFVPFAWWSAPKEVVS
;
A
#
# COMPACT_ATOMS: atom_id res chain seq x y z
N MET A 1 -5.23 26.30 0.93
CA MET A 1 -4.29 26.29 2.08
C MET A 1 -3.80 24.88 2.35
N PHE A 2 -4.71 23.91 2.49
CA PHE A 2 -4.35 22.52 2.75
C PHE A 2 -3.65 21.87 1.56
N GLU A 3 -3.98 22.25 0.32
CA GLU A 3 -3.22 21.81 -0.87
C GLU A 3 -1.72 22.15 -0.77
N ALA A 4 -1.38 23.35 -0.29
CA ALA A 4 0.01 23.77 -0.13
C ALA A 4 0.74 22.97 0.97
N ILE A 5 0.03 22.58 2.04
CA ILE A 5 0.56 21.69 3.08
C ILE A 5 0.77 20.29 2.51
N TYR A 6 -0.21 19.77 1.77
CA TYR A 6 -0.17 18.47 1.13
C TYR A 6 0.97 18.34 0.12
N GLY A 7 1.19 19.38 -0.69
CA GLY A 7 2.31 19.45 -1.64
C GLY A 7 3.65 19.84 -1.02
N SER A 8 3.72 20.06 0.29
CA SER A 8 4.94 20.50 0.96
C SER A 8 5.96 19.36 1.09
N THR A 9 7.23 19.69 0.86
CA THR A 9 8.36 18.80 1.08
C THR A 9 8.45 18.29 2.53
N TRP A 10 7.97 19.09 3.49
CA TRP A 10 7.91 18.73 4.91
C TRP A 10 6.97 17.55 5.16
N HIS A 11 5.84 17.50 4.45
CA HIS A 11 4.93 16.36 4.52
C HIS A 11 5.46 15.17 3.71
N HIS A 12 5.77 15.39 2.43
CA HIS A 12 6.23 14.35 1.52
C HIS A 12 7.42 14.90 0.71
N PRO A 13 8.67 14.42 0.94
CA PRO A 13 8.99 13.14 1.56
C PRO A 13 9.57 13.21 2.99
N VAL A 14 9.87 14.40 3.52
CA VAL A 14 10.71 14.55 4.74
C VAL A 14 10.14 13.79 5.94
N ALA A 15 8.87 14.00 6.28
CA ALA A 15 8.26 13.34 7.44
C ALA A 15 8.35 11.81 7.35
N PHE A 16 8.18 11.23 6.16
CA PHE A 16 8.21 9.79 5.98
C PHE A 16 9.61 9.19 6.01
N TRP A 17 10.63 9.94 5.58
CA TRP A 17 12.01 9.52 5.79
C TRP A 17 12.41 9.60 7.27
N VAL A 18 12.01 10.67 7.97
CA VAL A 18 12.28 10.83 9.41
C VAL A 18 11.66 9.71 10.25
N VAL A 19 10.43 9.28 9.92
CA VAL A 19 9.75 8.20 10.64
C VAL A 19 10.18 6.81 10.14
N GLY A 20 10.33 6.64 8.83
CA GLY A 20 10.59 5.34 8.22
C GLY A 20 12.04 4.85 8.36
N LEU A 21 13.04 5.74 8.38
CA LEU A 21 14.45 5.35 8.54
C LEU A 21 14.73 4.65 9.90
N PRO A 22 14.31 5.20 11.05
CA PRO A 22 14.47 4.51 12.33
C PRO A 22 13.79 3.15 12.35
N PHE A 23 12.60 3.03 11.76
CA PHE A 23 11.89 1.75 11.72
C PHE A 23 12.56 0.73 10.79
N LEU A 24 13.11 1.19 9.65
CA LEU A 24 13.93 0.35 8.78
C LEU A 24 15.18 -0.16 9.51
N ALA A 25 15.89 0.72 10.24
CA ALA A 25 17.06 0.33 11.02
C ALA A 25 16.68 -0.69 12.11
N PHE A 26 15.54 -0.50 12.76
CA PHE A 26 14.96 -1.47 13.71
C PHE A 26 14.70 -2.84 13.04
N LEU A 27 14.02 -2.89 11.90
CA LEU A 27 13.75 -4.14 11.18
C LEU A 27 15.06 -4.82 10.73
N ALA A 28 16.02 -4.06 10.22
CA ALA A 28 17.33 -4.58 9.82
C ALA A 28 18.11 -5.17 11.01
N HIS A 29 18.00 -4.56 12.19
CA HIS A 29 18.57 -5.14 13.42
C HIS A 29 17.85 -6.43 13.82
N ARG A 30 16.51 -6.45 13.81
CA ARG A 30 15.71 -7.64 14.12
C ARG A 30 15.99 -8.80 13.17
N LEU A 31 16.20 -8.52 11.89
CA LEU A 31 16.53 -9.52 10.87
C LEU A 31 17.83 -10.29 11.18
N LYS A 32 18.80 -9.65 11.85
CA LYS A 32 20.07 -10.30 12.23
C LYS A 32 19.89 -11.35 13.33
N VAL A 33 18.91 -11.16 14.22
CA VAL A 33 18.70 -12.00 15.41
C VAL A 33 17.54 -12.98 15.28
N ALA A 34 16.65 -12.78 14.29
CA ALA A 34 15.46 -13.60 14.11
C ALA A 34 15.75 -15.03 13.64
N ARG A 35 14.93 -15.96 14.12
CA ARG A 35 15.00 -17.38 13.72
C ARG A 35 14.29 -17.63 12.39
N ASP A 36 13.10 -17.06 12.19
CA ASP A 36 12.41 -17.02 10.89
C ASP A 36 12.58 -15.64 10.27
N ARG A 37 13.36 -15.58 9.19
CA ARG A 37 13.70 -14.32 8.52
C ARG A 37 12.68 -13.91 7.47
N PHE A 38 11.76 -14.77 7.07
CA PHE A 38 10.98 -14.53 5.85
C PHE A 38 10.08 -13.28 5.98
N ALA A 39 9.29 -13.20 7.05
CA ALA A 39 8.39 -12.07 7.27
C ALA A 39 9.18 -10.78 7.49
N LEU A 40 10.24 -10.81 8.29
CA LEU A 40 11.09 -9.65 8.54
C LEU A 40 11.80 -9.17 7.28
N SER A 41 12.26 -10.06 6.40
CA SER A 41 12.81 -9.70 5.10
C SER A 41 11.78 -9.00 4.23
N LEU A 42 10.55 -9.51 4.17
CA LEU A 42 9.47 -8.85 3.42
C LEU A 42 9.14 -7.47 4.00
N LEU A 43 8.99 -7.34 5.31
CA LEU A 43 8.69 -6.05 5.96
C LEU A 43 9.83 -5.05 5.76
N THR A 44 11.09 -5.51 5.82
CA THR A 44 12.27 -4.67 5.52
C THR A 44 12.25 -4.20 4.08
N LEU A 45 11.97 -5.11 3.13
CA LEU A 45 11.84 -4.77 1.71
C LEU A 45 10.70 -3.78 1.47
N PHE A 46 9.54 -3.98 2.09
CA PHE A 46 8.40 -3.07 1.95
C PHE A 46 8.69 -1.69 2.55
N GLN A 47 9.39 -1.61 3.67
CA GLN A 47 9.80 -0.32 4.23
C GLN A 47 10.78 0.41 3.30
N LEU A 48 11.74 -0.32 2.71
CA LEU A 48 12.63 0.24 1.69
C LEU A 48 11.84 0.74 0.47
N LEU A 49 10.89 -0.04 -0.02
CA LEU A 49 10.05 0.32 -1.16
C LEU A 49 9.22 1.57 -0.87
N ILE A 50 8.64 1.70 0.33
CA ILE A 50 7.87 2.87 0.75
C ILE A 50 8.75 4.13 0.84
N LEU A 51 9.97 4.01 1.38
CA LEU A 51 10.91 5.14 1.42
C LEU A 51 11.35 5.55 0.02
N THR A 52 11.58 4.57 -0.85
CA THR A 52 11.95 4.81 -2.25
C THR A 52 10.80 5.44 -3.02
N ASP A 53 9.57 4.99 -2.80
CA ASP A 53 8.35 5.59 -3.33
C ASP A 53 8.31 7.06 -2.93
N ALA A 54 8.39 7.35 -1.62
CA ALA A 54 8.33 8.72 -1.13
C ALA A 54 9.40 9.61 -1.77
N TRP A 55 10.61 9.10 -1.94
CA TRP A 55 11.67 9.82 -2.64
C TRP A 55 11.33 10.07 -4.11
N MET A 56 10.93 9.03 -4.84
CA MET A 56 10.74 9.05 -6.29
C MET A 56 9.47 9.76 -6.75
N THR A 57 8.44 9.83 -5.91
CA THR A 57 7.14 10.44 -6.24
C THR A 57 6.95 11.82 -5.62
N SER A 58 7.92 12.31 -4.84
CA SER A 58 7.90 13.66 -4.25
C SER A 58 8.61 14.72 -5.10
N SER A 59 8.75 15.92 -4.53
CA SER A 59 9.60 17.01 -5.05
C SER A 59 11.11 16.68 -5.03
N TRP A 60 11.53 15.62 -4.32
CA TRP A 60 12.92 15.13 -4.36
C TRP A 60 13.18 14.17 -5.52
N SER A 61 12.16 13.88 -6.33
CA SER A 61 12.27 13.03 -7.50
C SER A 61 13.34 13.55 -8.45
N PRO A 62 14.22 12.68 -8.99
CA PRO A 62 15.18 13.08 -10.01
C PRO A 62 14.52 13.31 -11.38
N PHE A 63 13.24 12.98 -11.54
CA PHE A 63 12.52 13.11 -12.80
C PHE A 63 11.86 14.48 -12.93
N ALA A 64 11.93 15.07 -14.14
CA ALA A 64 11.28 16.34 -14.44
C ALA A 64 9.76 16.26 -14.23
N GLU A 65 9.17 17.34 -13.73
CA GLU A 65 7.72 17.46 -13.57
C GLU A 65 7.00 17.24 -14.90
N GLY A 66 5.88 16.50 -14.87
CA GLY A 66 5.11 16.14 -16.07
C GLY A 66 5.77 15.15 -17.02
N SER A 67 6.99 14.68 -16.74
CA SER A 67 7.67 13.71 -17.62
C SER A 67 6.99 12.34 -17.59
N VAL A 68 7.04 11.64 -18.72
CA VAL A 68 6.55 10.25 -18.86
C VAL A 68 7.24 9.33 -17.85
N ALA A 69 8.53 9.56 -17.58
CA ALA A 69 9.29 8.78 -16.60
C ALA A 69 8.72 8.93 -15.18
N LYS A 70 8.41 10.16 -14.75
CA LYS A 70 7.81 10.41 -13.42
C LYS A 70 6.46 9.71 -13.28
N THR A 71 5.62 9.80 -14.31
CA THR A 71 4.32 9.13 -14.35
C THR A 71 4.46 7.61 -14.30
N ALA A 72 5.38 7.03 -15.10
CA ALA A 72 5.62 5.60 -15.12
C ALA A 72 6.11 5.07 -13.75
N VAL A 73 7.00 5.82 -13.10
CA VAL A 73 7.50 5.49 -11.76
C VAL A 73 6.39 5.57 -10.72
N ALA A 74 5.56 6.62 -10.75
CA ALA A 74 4.40 6.72 -9.85
C ALA A 74 3.43 5.53 -10.02
N VAL A 75 3.10 5.16 -11.26
CA VAL A 75 2.26 3.99 -11.54
C VAL A 75 2.91 2.69 -11.05
N ALA A 76 4.23 2.52 -11.25
CA ALA A 76 4.95 1.36 -10.75
C ALA A 76 4.88 1.24 -9.22
N PHE A 77 5.02 2.36 -8.50
CA PHE A 77 4.90 2.38 -7.04
C PHE A 77 3.48 2.11 -6.54
N VAL A 78 2.45 2.54 -7.27
CA VAL A 78 1.06 2.16 -6.97
C VAL A 78 0.89 0.63 -7.06
N ILE A 79 1.36 0.02 -8.15
CA ILE A 79 1.29 -1.44 -8.36
C ILE A 79 2.08 -2.19 -7.26
N VAL A 80 3.30 -1.76 -6.98
CA VAL A 80 4.16 -2.38 -5.96
C VAL A 80 3.60 -2.14 -4.54
N GLY A 81 2.98 -0.98 -4.32
CA GLY A 81 2.26 -0.60 -3.12
C GLY A 81 1.12 -1.57 -2.83
N ASP A 82 0.34 -1.95 -3.83
CA ASP A 82 -0.71 -2.99 -3.66
C ASP A 82 -0.13 -4.38 -3.47
N LEU A 83 0.92 -4.69 -4.24
CA LEU A 83 1.58 -5.99 -4.22
C LEU A 83 2.05 -6.34 -2.81
N ARG A 84 2.54 -5.37 -2.04
CA ARG A 84 3.03 -5.59 -0.67
C ARG A 84 1.96 -6.24 0.22
N TYR A 85 0.72 -5.74 0.17
CA TYR A 85 -0.41 -6.27 0.92
C TYR A 85 -0.83 -7.63 0.36
N LEU A 86 -0.94 -7.75 -0.96
CA LEU A 86 -1.39 -8.99 -1.60
C LEU A 86 -0.42 -10.16 -1.38
N VAL A 87 0.89 -9.89 -1.33
CA VAL A 87 1.92 -10.88 -0.97
C VAL A 87 1.75 -11.33 0.48
N LEU A 88 1.53 -10.43 1.44
CA LEU A 88 1.26 -10.81 2.83
C LEU A 88 -0.03 -11.61 2.96
N LEU A 89 -1.10 -11.16 2.28
CA LEU A 89 -2.39 -11.84 2.21
C LEU A 89 -2.24 -13.28 1.71
N GLN A 90 -1.55 -13.51 0.58
CA GLN A 90 -1.43 -14.87 0.04
C GLN A 90 -0.43 -15.72 0.83
N ARG A 91 0.70 -15.15 1.25
CA ARG A 91 1.72 -15.93 1.99
C ARG A 91 1.20 -16.42 3.33
N PHE A 92 0.43 -15.57 4.04
CA PHE A 92 0.04 -15.83 5.43
C PHE A 92 -1.46 -16.13 5.60
N GLY A 93 -2.26 -15.91 4.56
CA GLY A 93 -3.68 -16.24 4.48
C GLY A 93 -3.98 -17.52 3.69
N LEU A 94 -2.95 -18.24 3.24
CA LEU A 94 -3.06 -19.58 2.67
C LEU A 94 -2.53 -20.64 3.65
N PRO A 95 -2.98 -21.90 3.52
CA PRO A 95 -2.37 -23.03 4.18
C PRO A 95 -0.87 -23.17 3.83
N PRO A 96 -0.02 -23.70 4.74
CA PRO A 96 1.43 -23.78 4.54
C PRO A 96 1.86 -24.49 3.26
N GLU A 97 1.15 -25.53 2.84
CA GLU A 97 1.46 -26.30 1.62
C GLU A 97 1.26 -25.48 0.34
N LYS A 98 0.20 -24.67 0.28
CA LYS A 98 -0.06 -23.77 -0.86
C LYS A 98 0.85 -22.55 -0.82
N ALA A 99 1.12 -22.02 0.37
CA ALA A 99 1.92 -20.82 0.58
C ALA A 99 3.41 -20.98 0.23
N ARG A 100 3.89 -22.22 -0.02
CA ARG A 100 5.27 -22.49 -0.49
C ARG A 100 5.44 -22.29 -2.00
N SER A 101 4.35 -22.33 -2.78
CA SER A 101 4.42 -22.19 -4.24
C SER A 101 4.60 -20.72 -4.66
N PRO A 102 5.66 -20.37 -5.41
CA PRO A 102 5.85 -19.00 -5.95
C PRO A 102 4.66 -18.50 -6.78
N LEU A 103 3.95 -19.41 -7.45
CA LEU A 103 2.73 -19.08 -8.18
C LEU A 103 1.69 -18.45 -7.25
N GLN A 104 1.50 -19.00 -6.05
CA GLN A 104 0.46 -18.61 -5.11
C GLN A 104 0.80 -17.33 -4.35
N TRP A 105 2.05 -17.18 -3.89
CA TRP A 105 2.43 -16.04 -3.05
C TRP A 105 3.04 -14.85 -3.80
N LEU A 106 3.43 -15.01 -5.08
CA LEU A 106 4.03 -13.93 -5.87
C LEU A 106 3.28 -13.66 -7.17
N VAL A 107 3.08 -14.67 -8.01
CA VAL A 107 2.50 -14.47 -9.36
C VAL A 107 1.03 -14.04 -9.29
N LEU A 108 0.20 -14.72 -8.48
CA LEU A 108 -1.21 -14.33 -8.32
C LEU A 108 -1.38 -12.93 -7.70
N PRO A 109 -0.65 -12.56 -6.62
CA PRO A 109 -0.59 -11.18 -6.14
C PRO A 109 -0.20 -10.16 -7.22
N LEU A 110 0.83 -10.46 -8.01
CA LEU A 110 1.29 -9.58 -9.08
C LEU A 110 0.21 -9.37 -10.15
N ALA A 111 -0.46 -10.45 -10.57
CA ALA A 111 -1.56 -10.35 -11.51
C ALA A 111 -2.72 -9.51 -10.94
N ALA A 112 -3.06 -9.70 -9.66
CA ALA A 112 -4.09 -8.92 -8.99
C ALA A 112 -3.72 -7.43 -8.84
N SER A 113 -2.45 -7.11 -8.51
CA SER A 113 -1.97 -5.72 -8.43
C SER A 113 -1.94 -5.01 -9.79
N LEU A 114 -1.87 -5.75 -10.89
CA LEU A 114 -1.94 -5.17 -12.25
C LEU A 114 -3.39 -5.02 -12.73
N LEU A 115 -4.29 -5.90 -12.28
CA LEU A 115 -5.68 -5.90 -12.72
C LEU A 115 -6.40 -4.60 -12.38
N VAL A 116 -6.24 -4.09 -11.15
CA VAL A 116 -6.98 -2.91 -10.68
C VAL A 116 -6.56 -1.64 -11.43
N PRO A 117 -5.26 -1.30 -11.57
CA PRO A 117 -4.82 -0.15 -12.37
C PRO A 117 -5.26 -0.21 -13.83
N VAL A 118 -5.15 -1.38 -14.47
CA VAL A 118 -5.57 -1.57 -15.87
C VAL A 118 -7.07 -1.36 -16.02
N ALA A 119 -7.87 -2.00 -15.17
CA ALA A 119 -9.32 -1.87 -15.22
C ALA A 119 -9.77 -0.44 -14.91
N SER A 120 -9.13 0.24 -13.95
CA SER A 120 -9.42 1.64 -13.62
C SER A 120 -9.19 2.55 -14.82
N LYS A 121 -8.06 2.39 -15.52
CA LYS A 121 -7.74 3.17 -16.72
C LYS A 121 -8.75 2.97 -17.85
N LEU A 122 -9.27 1.76 -18.01
CA LEU A 122 -10.30 1.46 -19.01
C LEU A 122 -11.64 2.13 -18.64
N VAL A 123 -12.04 2.03 -17.38
CA VAL A 123 -13.29 2.63 -16.87
C VAL A 123 -13.24 4.16 -16.95
N THR A 124 -12.09 4.76 -16.67
CA THR A 124 -11.93 6.22 -16.60
C THR A 124 -11.54 6.84 -17.94
N ALA A 125 -11.48 6.08 -19.04
CA ALA A 125 -11.12 6.59 -20.36
C ALA A 125 -11.95 7.82 -20.79
N PRO A 126 -13.26 7.93 -20.49
CA PRO A 126 -14.04 9.15 -20.78
C PRO A 126 -13.61 10.40 -19.99
N TRP A 127 -12.87 10.23 -18.89
CA TRP A 127 -12.39 11.29 -18.01
C TRP A 127 -10.85 11.33 -17.95
N ALA A 128 -10.18 10.95 -19.05
CA ALA A 128 -8.72 10.83 -19.11
C ALA A 128 -8.00 12.15 -18.73
N ASP A 129 -8.64 13.30 -18.95
CA ASP A 129 -8.10 14.62 -18.65
C ASP A 129 -8.13 14.97 -17.15
N ASN A 130 -8.78 14.16 -16.32
CA ASN A 130 -8.86 14.37 -14.88
C ASN A 130 -8.20 13.21 -14.10
N PRO A 131 -6.90 13.35 -13.74
CA PRO A 131 -6.18 12.33 -12.98
C PRO A 131 -6.84 11.98 -11.64
N ARG A 132 -7.57 12.92 -11.03
CA ARG A 132 -8.24 12.72 -9.75
C ARG A 132 -9.41 11.73 -9.87
N VAL A 133 -10.11 11.72 -11.00
CA VAL A 133 -11.18 10.73 -11.27
C VAL A 133 -10.57 9.34 -11.44
N LEU A 134 -9.41 9.24 -12.11
CA LEU A 134 -8.67 7.98 -12.22
C LEU A 134 -8.29 7.43 -10.84
N PHE A 135 -7.73 8.27 -9.96
CA PHE A 135 -7.38 7.85 -8.60
C PHE A 135 -8.60 7.44 -7.79
N LEU A 136 -9.69 8.21 -7.82
CA LEU A 136 -10.93 7.85 -7.13
C LEU A 136 -11.48 6.48 -7.57
N VAL A 137 -11.57 6.24 -8.88
CA VAL A 137 -12.06 4.95 -9.40
C VAL A 137 -11.14 3.81 -8.99
N TYR A 138 -9.82 4.02 -9.13
CA TYR A 138 -8.82 3.04 -8.69
C TYR A 138 -8.95 2.71 -7.19
N GLU A 139 -9.08 3.73 -6.35
CA GLU A 139 -9.18 3.58 -4.90
C GLU A 139 -10.45 2.81 -4.50
N LEU A 140 -11.58 3.13 -5.13
CA LEU A 140 -12.85 2.41 -4.93
C LEU A 140 -12.78 0.96 -5.41
N MET A 141 -12.16 0.71 -6.57
CA MET A 141 -11.99 -0.64 -7.10
C MET A 141 -11.11 -1.50 -6.20
N PHE A 142 -10.01 -0.94 -5.67
CA PHE A 142 -9.15 -1.66 -4.73
C PHE A 142 -9.85 -1.88 -3.38
N ALA A 143 -10.56 -0.89 -2.85
CA ALA A 143 -11.38 -1.05 -1.65
C ALA A 143 -12.42 -2.17 -1.82
N ALA A 144 -13.07 -2.24 -2.98
CA ALA A 144 -14.03 -3.30 -3.31
C ALA A 144 -13.35 -4.67 -3.40
N LEU A 145 -12.17 -4.76 -4.02
CA LEU A 145 -11.37 -5.98 -4.07
C LEU A 145 -10.99 -6.46 -2.66
N ALA A 146 -10.45 -5.57 -1.82
CA ALA A 146 -10.05 -5.90 -0.46
C ALA A 146 -11.26 -6.26 0.41
N THR A 147 -12.41 -5.61 0.21
CA THR A 147 -13.67 -5.97 0.87
C THR A 147 -14.12 -7.36 0.44
N GLY A 148 -14.10 -7.68 -0.86
CA GLY A 148 -14.41 -9.02 -1.36
C GLY A 148 -13.48 -10.09 -0.79
N VAL A 149 -12.20 -9.78 -0.63
CA VAL A 149 -11.26 -10.66 0.10
C VAL A 149 -11.74 -10.87 1.55
N LEU A 150 -12.07 -9.81 2.27
CA LEU A 150 -12.49 -9.85 3.66
C LEU A 150 -13.79 -10.64 3.89
N VAL A 151 -14.81 -10.41 3.05
CA VAL A 151 -16.14 -10.96 3.26
C VAL A 151 -16.37 -12.30 2.57
N TRP A 152 -15.63 -12.62 1.51
CA TRP A 152 -15.83 -13.85 0.75
C TRP A 152 -14.64 -14.80 0.78
N GLN A 153 -13.41 -14.31 0.61
CA GLN A 153 -12.25 -15.21 0.52
C GLN A 153 -11.75 -15.67 1.87
N LEU A 154 -11.53 -14.76 2.83
CA LEU A 154 -10.98 -15.10 4.14
C LEU A 154 -11.87 -16.07 4.95
N PRO A 155 -13.21 -15.92 4.99
CA PRO A 155 -14.06 -16.86 5.72
C PRO A 155 -14.03 -18.30 5.15
N ARG A 156 -13.63 -18.46 3.88
CA ARG A 156 -13.50 -19.76 3.21
C ARG A 156 -12.13 -20.40 3.40
N ARG A 157 -11.26 -19.83 4.24
CA ARG A 157 -9.90 -20.32 4.51
C ARG A 157 -9.70 -20.59 6.01
N PRO A 158 -10.40 -21.58 6.59
CA PRO A 158 -10.28 -21.89 8.02
C PRO A 158 -8.86 -22.31 8.40
N ASP A 159 -8.13 -22.94 7.47
CA ASP A 159 -6.77 -23.44 7.67
C ASP A 159 -5.68 -22.41 7.35
N ALA A 160 -6.04 -21.12 7.27
CA ALA A 160 -5.06 -20.05 7.08
C ALA A 160 -4.03 -20.06 8.23
N ARG A 161 -2.76 -19.79 7.92
CA ARG A 161 -1.69 -19.78 8.93
C ARG A 161 -1.92 -18.73 10.02
N THR A 162 -2.46 -17.57 9.65
CA THR A 162 -2.63 -16.42 10.55
C THR A 162 -3.92 -15.62 10.26
N PRO A 163 -5.11 -16.23 10.36
CA PRO A 163 -6.36 -15.65 9.87
C PRO A 163 -6.66 -14.30 10.51
N GLY A 164 -6.43 -14.15 11.81
CA GLY A 164 -6.65 -12.90 12.53
C GLY A 164 -5.71 -11.77 12.10
N TRP A 165 -4.46 -12.08 11.76
CA TRP A 165 -3.49 -11.07 11.31
C TRP A 165 -3.82 -10.58 9.92
N VAL A 166 -4.04 -11.50 8.98
CA VAL A 166 -4.42 -11.18 7.61
C VAL A 166 -5.73 -10.38 7.56
N ARG A 167 -6.71 -10.75 8.39
CA ARG A 167 -7.96 -9.98 8.52
C ARG A 167 -7.71 -8.53 8.91
N ARG A 168 -6.84 -8.28 9.91
CA ARG A 168 -6.47 -6.93 10.34
C ARG A 168 -5.75 -6.14 9.25
N LEU A 169 -4.82 -6.79 8.52
CA LEU A 169 -4.15 -6.16 7.37
C LEU A 169 -5.16 -5.77 6.28
N THR A 170 -6.10 -6.66 5.95
CA THR A 170 -7.15 -6.37 4.98
C THR A 170 -8.05 -5.22 5.43
N GLN A 171 -8.45 -5.19 6.71
CA GLN A 171 -9.23 -4.08 7.27
C GLN A 171 -8.47 -2.75 7.23
N PHE A 172 -7.17 -2.77 7.53
CA PHE A 172 -6.31 -1.59 7.44
C PHE A 172 -6.27 -1.05 6.01
N GLU A 173 -6.07 -1.91 5.01
CA GLU A 173 -6.04 -1.48 3.61
C GLU A 173 -7.40 -0.98 3.12
N ILE A 174 -8.51 -1.63 3.49
CA ILE A 174 -9.85 -1.12 3.18
C ILE A 174 -10.03 0.30 3.75
N ALA A 175 -9.66 0.51 5.02
CA ALA A 175 -9.78 1.83 5.65
C ALA A 175 -8.92 2.89 4.94
N GLN A 176 -7.67 2.54 4.60
CA GLN A 176 -6.75 3.42 3.87
C GLN A 176 -7.36 3.86 2.52
N TYR A 177 -7.81 2.89 1.73
CA TYR A 177 -8.37 3.14 0.40
C TYR A 177 -9.69 3.92 0.44
N LEU A 178 -10.57 3.64 1.40
CA LEU A 178 -11.80 4.42 1.58
C LEU A 178 -11.53 5.85 2.03
N LEU A 179 -10.50 6.08 2.84
CA LEU A 179 -10.08 7.43 3.24
C LEU A 179 -9.51 8.23 2.08
N TRP A 180 -8.72 7.59 1.21
CA TRP A 180 -8.27 8.23 -0.03
C TRP A 180 -9.45 8.59 -0.95
N ALA A 181 -10.37 7.64 -1.16
CA ALA A 181 -11.55 7.87 -2.01
C ALA A 181 -12.43 8.99 -1.44
N ALA A 182 -12.66 9.00 -0.12
CA ALA A 182 -13.40 10.06 0.54
C ALA A 182 -12.73 11.43 0.38
N ALA A 183 -11.41 11.50 0.50
CA ALA A 183 -10.65 12.72 0.23
C ALA A 183 -10.82 13.20 -1.21
N ASP A 184 -10.76 12.29 -2.18
CA ASP A 184 -10.90 12.64 -3.60
C ASP A 184 -12.30 13.11 -3.95
N VAL A 185 -13.36 12.55 -3.35
CA VAL A 185 -14.73 13.06 -3.48
C VAL A 185 -14.82 14.52 -2.99
N VAL A 186 -14.21 14.83 -1.84
CA VAL A 186 -14.21 16.20 -1.28
C VAL A 186 -13.43 17.17 -2.17
N ILE A 187 -12.26 16.76 -2.67
CA ILE A 187 -11.45 17.55 -3.61
C ILE A 187 -12.21 17.82 -4.91
N LEU A 188 -12.79 16.78 -5.51
CA LEU A 188 -13.58 16.89 -6.74
C LEU A 188 -14.83 17.75 -6.57
N SER A 189 -15.35 17.86 -5.35
CA SER A 189 -16.44 18.76 -5.00
C SER A 189 -16.00 20.23 -4.82
N GLY A 190 -14.71 20.53 -5.01
CA GLY A 190 -14.14 21.88 -4.96
C GLY A 190 -13.67 22.33 -3.58
N TYR A 191 -13.61 21.43 -2.58
CA TYR A 191 -13.23 21.79 -1.21
C TYR A 191 -11.77 21.43 -0.90
N ASP A 192 -10.96 22.46 -0.58
CA ASP A 192 -9.54 22.34 -0.23
C ASP A 192 -9.29 21.43 1.00
N VAL A 193 -10.25 21.33 1.93
CA VAL A 193 -10.15 20.44 3.12
C VAL A 193 -9.98 18.96 2.75
N GLY A 194 -10.34 18.56 1.52
CA GLY A 194 -10.08 17.21 1.03
C GLY A 194 -8.59 16.87 1.00
N TYR A 195 -7.69 17.84 0.77
CA TYR A 195 -6.24 17.63 0.87
C TYR A 195 -5.78 17.32 2.29
N LEU A 196 -6.40 17.95 3.30
CA LEU A 196 -6.15 17.64 4.71
C LEU A 196 -6.56 16.21 5.04
N LEU A 197 -7.75 15.79 4.56
CA LEU A 197 -8.24 14.42 4.74
C LEU A 197 -7.29 13.42 4.08
N ARG A 198 -6.74 13.75 2.90
CA ARG A 198 -5.79 12.90 2.15
C ARG A 198 -4.45 12.70 2.86
N LEU A 199 -4.06 13.56 3.80
CA LEU A 199 -2.85 13.35 4.61
C LEU A 199 -2.95 12.07 5.46
N VAL A 200 -4.15 11.73 5.94
CA VAL A 200 -4.36 10.57 6.83
C VAL A 200 -4.01 9.25 6.13
N PRO A 201 -4.61 8.90 4.98
CA PRO A 201 -4.24 7.67 4.25
C PRO A 201 -2.80 7.71 3.71
N ASN A 202 -2.23 8.89 3.42
CA ASN A 202 -0.80 8.99 3.11
C ASN A 202 0.08 8.59 4.31
N VAL A 203 -0.23 9.08 5.51
CA VAL A 203 0.46 8.66 6.74
C VAL A 203 0.28 7.16 6.98
N MET A 204 -0.93 6.64 6.76
CA MET A 204 -1.19 5.20 6.85
C MET A 204 -0.28 4.41 5.91
N TYR A 205 -0.19 4.83 4.66
CA TYR A 205 0.60 4.15 3.63
C TYR A 205 2.12 4.27 3.87
N TYR A 206 2.62 5.48 4.13
CA TYR A 206 4.06 5.77 4.16
C TYR A 206 4.72 5.56 5.52
N ALA A 207 3.99 5.74 6.62
CA ALA A 207 4.56 5.69 7.96
C ALA A 207 4.03 4.53 8.80
N VAL A 208 2.78 4.10 8.61
CA VAL A 208 2.10 3.20 9.57
C VAL A 208 1.99 1.76 9.05
N PHE A 209 1.90 1.53 7.74
CA PHE A 209 1.62 0.19 7.19
C PHE A 209 2.59 -0.89 7.70
N VAL A 210 3.91 -0.69 7.54
CA VAL A 210 4.90 -1.70 7.94
C VAL A 210 4.96 -1.85 9.47
N PRO A 211 4.98 -0.77 10.27
CA PRO A 211 4.87 -0.90 11.72
C PRO A 211 3.60 -1.63 12.18
N PHE A 212 2.45 -1.30 11.60
CA PHE A 212 1.19 -1.97 11.88
C PHE A 212 1.26 -3.47 11.53
N ALA A 213 1.82 -3.80 10.36
CA ALA A 213 2.00 -5.19 9.94
C ALA A 213 2.92 -5.94 10.91
N TRP A 214 4.00 -5.33 11.38
CA TRP A 214 4.91 -5.91 12.35
C TRP A 214 4.26 -6.12 13.74
N TRP A 215 3.65 -5.07 14.30
CA TRP A 215 3.04 -5.12 15.64
C TRP A 215 1.83 -6.04 15.72
N SER A 216 1.05 -6.13 14.64
CA SER A 216 -0.14 -6.97 14.59
C SER A 216 0.17 -8.43 14.22
N ALA A 217 1.41 -8.74 13.84
CA ALA A 217 1.83 -10.09 13.49
C ALA A 217 1.88 -11.00 14.73
N PRO A 218 1.52 -12.30 14.60
CA PRO A 218 1.76 -13.28 15.65
C PRO A 218 3.26 -13.42 15.95
N LYS A 219 3.62 -13.73 17.20
CA LYS A 219 5.04 -13.83 17.62
C LYS A 219 5.81 -14.85 16.79
N GLU A 220 5.14 -15.92 16.38
CA GLU A 220 5.72 -17.01 15.58
C GLU A 220 6.14 -16.55 14.17
N VAL A 221 5.66 -15.40 13.70
CA VAL A 221 5.99 -14.83 12.39
C VAL A 221 7.17 -13.86 12.47
N VAL A 222 7.37 -13.18 13.60
CA VAL A 222 8.33 -12.06 13.75
C VAL A 222 9.39 -12.27 14.86
N SER A 223 9.53 -13.51 15.37
CA SER A 223 10.47 -13.87 16.43
C SER A 223 11.86 -14.31 15.96
#